data_AF-A0A1I0RYB6-F1
#
_entry.id   AF-A0A1I0RYB6-F1
#
_cell.length_a   1.000
_cell.length_b   1.000
_cell.length_c   1.000
_cell.angle_alpha   90.00
_cell.angle_beta   90.00
_cell.angle_gamma   90.00
#
_symmetry.space_group_name_H-M   'P 1'
#
loop_
_entity.id
_entity.type
_entity.pdbx_description
1 polymer ?
#
loop_
_entity_poly.entity_id
_entity_poly.type
_entity_poly.pdbx_seq_one_letter_code
_entity_poly.pdbx_strand_id
1 'polypeptide(L)'
;MSKNSIEGVKQSIQGLAMGNYRSYPEDYSVAKVETETNVESLAKGYWDSRESKEIERDERLGINFEDYIQWTQEAFSVFMRDNENSLN
;
A
#
# COMPACT_ATOMS: atom_id res chain seq x y z
N MET A 1 4.29 16.86 -0.20
CA MET A 1 5.31 16.30 0.71
C MET A 1 6.50 15.83 -0.12
N SER A 2 7.72 15.95 0.40
CA SER A 2 8.93 15.61 -0.37
C SER A 2 8.98 14.10 -0.61
N LYS A 3 9.03 13.66 -1.87
CA LYS A 3 9.18 12.23 -2.22
C LYS A 3 10.58 11.67 -1.90
N ASN A 4 11.43 12.44 -1.23
CA ASN A 4 12.80 12.07 -0.88
C ASN A 4 13.00 11.75 0.62
N SER A 5 11.92 11.47 1.35
CA SER A 5 11.97 10.97 2.72
C SER A 5 11.17 9.68 2.84
N ILE A 6 11.48 8.85 3.84
CA ILE A 6 10.74 7.62 4.14
C ILE A 6 9.24 7.91 4.27
N GLU A 7 8.88 8.95 5.03
CA GLU A 7 7.48 9.36 5.21
C GLU A 7 6.80 9.76 3.88
N GLY A 8 7.52 10.45 2.99
CA GLY A 8 6.96 10.83 1.68
C GLY A 8 6.75 9.63 0.75
N VAL A 9 7.63 8.63 0.81
CA VAL A 9 7.46 7.37 0.08
C VAL A 9 6.29 6.58 0.65
N LYS A 10 6.25 6.41 1.98
CA LYS A 10 5.15 5.77 2.71
C LYS A 10 3.79 6.32 2.29
N GLN A 11 3.61 7.63 2.34
CA GLN A 11 2.35 8.27 1.96
C GLN A 11 2.00 8.08 0.49
N SER A 12 3.00 8.01 -0.39
CA SER A 12 2.79 7.72 -1.81
C SER A 12 2.26 6.29 -1.99
N ILE A 13 2.86 5.30 -1.33
CA ILE A 13 2.41 3.90 -1.35
C ILE A 13 1.01 3.76 -0.75
N GLN A 14 0.74 4.40 0.39
CA GLN A 14 -0.59 4.39 1.00
C GLN A 14 -1.66 5.02 0.10
N GLY A 15 -1.33 6.12 -0.58
CA GLY A 15 -2.23 6.76 -1.55
C GLY A 15 -2.56 5.85 -2.73
N LEU A 16 -1.56 5.16 -3.28
CA LEU A 16 -1.75 4.17 -4.35
C LEU A 16 -2.61 2.99 -3.88
N ALA A 17 -2.31 2.44 -2.70
CA ALA A 17 -3.06 1.34 -2.09
C ALA A 17 -4.53 1.70 -1.86
N MET A 18 -4.80 2.86 -1.24
CA MET A 18 -6.16 3.36 -1.04
C MET A 18 -6.93 3.52 -2.36
N GLY A 19 -6.25 3.96 -3.43
CA GLY A 19 -6.83 4.03 -4.76
C GLY A 19 -7.26 2.67 -5.29
N ASN A 20 -6.42 1.64 -5.14
CA ASN A 20 -6.73 0.27 -5.53
C ASN A 20 -7.89 -0.32 -4.71
N TYR A 21 -7.87 -0.17 -3.39
CA TYR A 21 -8.94 -0.70 -2.52
C TYR A 21 -10.31 -0.11 -2.85
N ARG A 22 -10.36 1.18 -3.18
CA ARG A 22 -11.60 1.85 -3.59
C ARG A 22 -12.07 1.47 -5.00
N SER A 23 -11.13 1.10 -5.88
CA SER A 23 -11.44 0.73 -7.27
C SER A 23 -11.92 -0.72 -7.38
N TYR A 24 -11.45 -1.60 -6.50
CA TYR A 24 -11.76 -3.03 -6.49
C TYR A 24 -12.17 -3.53 -5.09
N PRO A 25 -13.16 -2.90 -4.43
CA PRO A 25 -13.52 -3.21 -3.04
C PRO A 25 -13.89 -4.69 -2.80
N GLU A 26 -14.39 -5.38 -3.83
CA GLU A 26 -14.70 -6.80 -3.82
C GLU A 26 -13.49 -7.70 -3.59
N ASP A 27 -12.28 -7.26 -3.99
CA ASP A 27 -11.04 -8.01 -3.84
C ASP A 27 -10.40 -7.84 -2.47
N TYR A 28 -10.91 -6.89 -1.68
CA TYR A 28 -10.37 -6.50 -0.37
C TYR A 28 -11.40 -6.61 0.76
N SER A 29 -12.41 -7.46 0.60
CA SER A 29 -13.43 -7.70 1.64
C SER A 29 -12.89 -8.61 2.75
N VAL A 30 -13.11 -8.26 4.03
CA VAL A 30 -12.69 -9.05 5.22
C VAL A 30 -13.24 -10.47 5.22
N ALA A 31 -14.35 -10.71 4.51
CA ALA A 31 -14.95 -12.03 4.41
C ALA A 31 -14.14 -13.02 3.55
N LYS A 32 -13.09 -12.56 2.85
CA LYS A 32 -12.26 -13.39 1.98
C LYS A 32 -10.92 -13.72 2.63
N VAL A 33 -10.61 -15.02 2.67
CA VAL A 33 -9.27 -15.55 3.04
C VAL A 33 -8.17 -14.99 2.14
N GLU A 34 -8.53 -14.63 0.90
CA GLU A 34 -7.61 -14.12 -0.12
C GLU A 34 -7.17 -12.67 0.10
N THR A 35 -7.82 -11.93 1.01
CA THR A 35 -7.55 -10.49 1.19
C THR A 35 -6.12 -10.20 1.63
N GLU A 36 -5.54 -11.01 2.53
CA GLU A 36 -4.12 -10.87 2.91
C GLU A 36 -3.20 -11.08 1.71
N THR A 37 -3.46 -12.13 0.92
CA THR A 37 -2.71 -12.43 -0.31
C THR A 37 -2.84 -11.30 -1.35
N ASN A 38 -4.01 -10.68 -1.47
CA ASN A 38 -4.26 -9.58 -2.39
C ASN A 38 -3.51 -8.30 -1.96
N VAL A 39 -3.46 -8.01 -0.66
CA VAL A 39 -2.70 -6.88 -0.10
C VAL A 39 -1.19 -7.07 -0.33
N GLU A 40 -0.65 -8.26 -0.08
CA GLU A 40 0.77 -8.56 -0.33
C GLU A 40 1.10 -8.54 -1.83
N SER A 41 0.23 -9.10 -2.67
CA SER A 41 0.39 -9.09 -4.13
C SER A 41 0.39 -7.66 -4.68
N LEU A 42 -0.44 -6.78 -4.12
CA LEU A 42 -0.46 -5.37 -4.47
C LEU A 42 0.86 -4.68 -4.10
N ALA A 43 1.36 -4.90 -2.88
CA ALA A 43 2.64 -4.36 -2.45
C ALA A 43 3.79 -4.83 -3.36
N LYS A 44 3.78 -6.12 -3.74
CA LYS A 44 4.74 -6.69 -4.70
C LYS A 44 4.65 -6.01 -6.06
N GLY A 45 3.44 -5.76 -6.56
CA GLY A 45 3.22 -5.02 -7.80
C GLY A 45 3.85 -3.62 -7.78
N TYR A 46 3.73 -2.89 -6.66
CA TYR A 46 4.40 -1.60 -6.49
C TYR A 46 5.92 -1.74 -6.43
N TRP A 47 6.44 -2.73 -5.70
CA TRP A 47 7.88 -2.97 -5.58
C TRP A 47 8.54 -3.32 -6.91
N ASP A 48 7.91 -4.19 -7.70
CA ASP A 48 8.44 -4.66 -8.98
C ASP A 48 8.31 -3.62 -10.11
N SER A 49 7.42 -2.65 -9.97
CA SER A 49 7.17 -1.62 -10.99
C SER A 49 7.94 -0.31 -10.76
N ARG A 50 8.81 -0.25 -9.75
CA ARG A 50 9.63 0.93 -9.46
C ARG A 50 10.55 1.29 -10.62
N GLU A 51 10.60 2.56 -10.96
CA GLU A 51 11.58 3.07 -11.92
C GLU A 51 12.98 3.14 -11.28
N SER A 52 14.04 3.20 -12.10
CA SER A 52 15.44 3.26 -11.62
C SER A 52 15.68 4.37 -10.58
N LYS A 53 15.08 5.55 -10.77
CA LYS A 53 15.17 6.68 -9.81
C LYS A 53 14.52 6.37 -8.45
N GLU A 54 13.55 5.47 -8.43
CA GLU A 54 12.83 5.07 -7.23
C GLU A 54 13.57 3.94 -6.51
N ILE A 55 14.20 3.04 -7.27
CA ILE A 55 15.14 2.05 -6.73
C ILE A 55 16.29 2.75 -6.02
N GLU A 56 16.98 3.69 -6.69
CA GLU A 56 18.08 4.47 -6.09
C GLU A 56 17.65 5.26 -4.85
N ARG A 57 16.44 5.84 -4.89
CA ARG A 57 15.86 6.55 -3.74
C ARG A 57 15.66 5.59 -2.57
N ASP A 58 15.04 4.45 -2.80
CA ASP A 58 14.69 3.47 -1.78
C ASP A 58 15.95 2.87 -1.14
N GLU A 59 16.96 2.52 -1.95
CA GLU A 59 18.26 2.06 -1.48
C GLU A 59 18.94 3.11 -0.59
N ARG A 60 18.95 4.38 -1.01
CA ARG A 60 19.53 5.49 -0.22
C ARG A 60 18.80 5.70 1.11
N LEU A 61 17.48 5.47 1.13
CA LEU A 61 16.65 5.63 2.33
C LEU A 61 16.58 4.37 3.19
N GLY A 62 17.17 3.26 2.76
CA GLY A 62 17.10 1.97 3.46
C GLY A 62 15.72 1.33 3.44
N ILE A 63 14.91 1.63 2.41
CA ILE A 63 13.55 1.10 2.24
C ILE A 63 13.63 -0.26 1.56
N ASN A 64 12.98 -1.26 2.16
CA ASN A 64 12.95 -2.64 1.71
C ASN A 64 11.54 -3.06 1.29
N PHE A 65 11.41 -4.28 0.78
CA PHE A 65 10.12 -4.79 0.33
C PHE A 65 9.12 -4.92 1.49
N GLU A 66 9.60 -5.27 2.68
CA GLU A 66 8.82 -5.38 3.90
C GLU A 66 8.13 -4.05 4.28
N ASP A 67 8.79 -2.92 4.01
CA ASP A 67 8.20 -1.60 4.22
C ASP A 67 7.01 -1.37 3.28
N TYR A 68 7.11 -1.79 2.02
CA TYR A 68 6.02 -1.69 1.06
C TYR A 68 4.82 -2.54 1.48
N ILE A 69 5.07 -3.76 1.99
CA ILE A 69 4.02 -4.62 2.57
C ILE A 69 3.36 -3.90 3.74
N GLN A 70 4.14 -3.44 4.71
CA GLN A 70 3.63 -2.78 5.90
C GLN A 70 2.79 -1.55 5.55
N TRP A 71 3.28 -0.67 4.68
CA TRP A 71 2.54 0.55 4.32
C TRP A 71 1.25 0.24 3.55
N THR A 72 1.24 -0.81 2.74
CA THR A 72 0.05 -1.28 2.02
C THR A 72 -0.99 -1.87 3.00
N GLN A 73 -0.55 -2.62 4.02
CA GLN A 73 -1.39 -3.13 5.11
C GLN A 73 -1.94 -2.01 6.01
N GLU A 74 -1.14 -1.00 6.32
CA GLU A 74 -1.59 0.18 7.07
C GLU A 74 -2.70 0.92 6.32
N ALA A 75 -2.56 1.11 5.01
CA ALA A 75 -3.63 1.68 4.18
C ALA A 75 -4.88 0.80 4.18
N PHE A 76 -4.73 -0.52 4.16
CA PHE A 76 -5.86 -1.44 4.19
C PHE A 76 -6.63 -1.32 5.51
N SER A 77 -5.91 -1.19 6.63
CA SER A 77 -6.51 -1.01 7.95
C SER A 77 -7.32 0.29 8.04
N VAL A 78 -6.84 1.36 7.39
CA VAL A 78 -7.58 2.63 7.27
C VAL A 78 -8.82 2.46 6.40
N PHE A 79 -8.69 1.84 5.22
CA PHE A 79 -9.81 1.55 4.33
C PHE A 79 -10.92 0.76 5.02
N MET A 80 -10.55 -0.25 5.81
CA MET A 80 -11.51 -1.06 6.55
C MET A 80 -12.26 -0.26 7.60
N ARG A 81 -11.56 0.57 8.37
CA ARG A 81 -12.19 1.47 9.36
C ARG A 81 -13.15 2.46 8.70
N ASP A 82 -12.78 3.02 7.55
CA ASP A 82 -13.62 3.95 6.79
C ASP A 82 -14.89 3.27 6.27
N ASN A 83 -14.79 2.02 5.81
CA ASN A 83 -15.94 1.23 5.35
C ASN A 83 -16.86 0.81 6.50
N GLU A 84 -16.32 0.39 7.64
CA GLU A 84 -17.13 0.07 8.83
C GLU A 84 -17.91 1.29 9.33
N ASN A 85 -17.30 2.47 9.32
CA ASN A 85 -17.97 3.72 9.69
C ASN A 85 -19.01 4.19 8.67
N SER A 86 -18.93 3.74 7.41
CA SER A 86 -19.91 4.08 6.37
C SER A 86 -21.17 3.18 6.42
N LEU A 87 -21.15 2.11 7.20
CA LEU A 87 -22.25 1.15 7.36
C LEU A 87 -23.04 1.34 8.68
N ASN A 88 -22.67 2.33 9.50
CA ASN A 88 -23.38 2.76 10.71
C ASN A 88 -24.09 4.10 10.49
#